data_AF-A0A9D4S1S1-F1
#
_entry.id   AF-A0A9D4S1S1-F1
#
_cell.length_a   1.000
_cell.length_b   1.000
_cell.length_c   1.000
_cell.angle_alpha   90.00
_cell.angle_beta   90.00
_cell.angle_gamma   90.00
#
_symmetry.space_group_name_H-M   'P 1'
#
loop_
_entity.id
_entity.type
_entity.pdbx_description
1 polymer ?
#
loop_
_entity_poly.entity_id
_entity_poly.type
_entity_poly.pdbx_seq_one_letter_code
_entity_poly.pdbx_strand_id
1 'polypeptide(L)'
;MFVRHVQCRWLTLVPSLQRILCEWEAVNKYLIVDLSKLAIENRTESILKTKSRYLRICNLLRVKETYAEIQFLTNAEPLFESFLVLFQNQEPLIHVFYSEAATLLKAIMSRFVKFDVVKNCKNNLLLDIDVKNKDHCLDVETLEVGGHTRKTLSSP
;
A
#
# COMPACT_ATOMS: atom_id res chain seq x y z
N MET A 1 22.98 7.39 -19.93
CA MET A 1 21.66 6.73 -19.88
C MET A 1 20.78 7.58 -18.98
N PHE A 2 19.86 8.38 -19.54
CA PHE A 2 18.95 9.20 -18.74
C PHE A 2 17.90 8.29 -18.10
N VAL A 3 17.92 8.16 -16.79
CA VAL A 3 16.84 7.54 -16.03
C VAL A 3 15.59 8.36 -16.30
N ARG A 4 14.61 7.80 -17.01
CA ARG A 4 13.31 8.46 -17.18
C ARG A 4 12.73 8.67 -15.79
N HIS A 5 12.47 9.91 -15.42
CA HIS A 5 11.74 10.24 -14.21
C HIS A 5 10.36 9.57 -14.28
N VAL A 6 10.19 8.44 -13.61
CA VAL A 6 8.88 7.84 -13.41
C VAL A 6 8.20 8.74 -12.38
N GLN A 7 7.20 9.51 -12.81
CA GLN A 7 6.28 10.15 -11.87
C GLN A 7 5.41 9.07 -11.22
N CYS A 8 6.02 8.21 -10.40
CA CYS A 8 5.29 7.44 -9.40
C CYS A 8 4.82 8.46 -8.37
N ARG A 9 3.71 9.12 -8.67
CA ARG A 9 3.04 9.98 -7.72
C ARG A 9 2.37 9.05 -6.73
N TRP A 10 3.10 8.60 -5.72
CA TRP A 10 2.53 7.91 -4.56
C TRP A 10 1.30 8.68 -4.02
N LEU A 11 1.35 10.01 -4.08
CA LEU A 11 0.21 10.90 -3.79
C LEU A 11 -1.03 10.70 -4.69
N THR A 12 -0.88 10.19 -5.92
CA THR A 12 -2.03 9.86 -6.80
C THR A 12 -2.54 8.44 -6.63
N LEU A 13 -1.75 7.57 -5.98
CA LEU A 13 -2.16 6.21 -5.69
C LEU A 13 -3.33 6.23 -4.70
N VAL A 14 -3.26 7.04 -3.65
CA VAL A 14 -4.27 7.06 -2.59
C VAL A 14 -5.67 7.45 -3.07
N PRO A 15 -5.88 8.56 -3.80
CA PRO A 15 -7.20 8.87 -4.35
C PRO A 15 -7.73 7.76 -5.26
N SER A 16 -6.85 6.96 -5.87
CA SER A 16 -7.25 5.83 -6.71
C SER A 16 -7.64 4.62 -5.87
N LEU A 17 -6.88 4.29 -4.84
CA LEU A 17 -7.19 3.21 -3.89
C LEU A 17 -8.48 3.51 -3.11
N GLN A 18 -8.65 4.75 -2.63
CA GLN A 18 -9.87 5.19 -1.94
C GLN A 18 -11.11 5.04 -2.82
N ARG A 19 -11.05 5.44 -4.10
CA ARG A 19 -12.15 5.23 -5.05
C ARG A 19 -12.49 3.74 -5.22
N ILE A 20 -11.47 2.88 -5.30
CA ILE A 20 -11.67 1.43 -5.40
C ILE A 20 -12.32 0.89 -4.11
N LEU A 21 -11.93 1.37 -2.93
CA LEU A 21 -12.53 0.96 -1.66
C LEU A 21 -13.99 1.41 -1.54
N CYS A 22 -14.30 2.66 -1.90
CA CYS A 22 -15.65 3.20 -1.84
C CYS A 22 -16.60 2.44 -2.78
N GLU A 23 -16.11 2.07 -3.97
CA GLU A 23 -16.91 1.41 -5.01
C GLU A 23 -16.62 -0.10 -5.10
N TRP A 24 -16.10 -0.72 -4.04
CA TRP A 24 -15.58 -2.10 -4.10
C TRP A 24 -16.63 -3.10 -4.59
N GLU A 25 -17.85 -3.01 -4.07
CA GLU A 25 -18.97 -3.89 -4.46
C GLU A 25 -19.40 -3.66 -5.91
N ALA A 26 -19.46 -2.39 -6.34
CA ALA A 26 -19.82 -2.03 -7.71
C ALA A 26 -18.76 -2.51 -8.71
N VAL A 27 -17.47 -2.34 -8.39
CA VAL A 27 -16.34 -2.82 -9.19
C VAL A 27 -16.37 -4.34 -9.31
N ASN A 28 -16.60 -5.04 -8.21
CA ASN A 28 -16.75 -6.50 -8.20
C ASN A 28 -17.92 -6.96 -9.06
N LYS A 29 -19.10 -6.39 -8.85
CA LYS A 29 -20.31 -6.72 -9.62
C LYS A 29 -20.08 -6.48 -11.11
N TYR A 30 -19.53 -5.33 -11.48
CA TYR A 30 -19.30 -4.99 -12.87
C TYR A 30 -18.32 -5.94 -13.55
N LEU A 31 -17.15 -6.20 -12.94
CA LEU A 31 -16.09 -6.99 -13.56
C LEU A 31 -16.37 -8.50 -13.55
N ILE A 32 -16.99 -9.00 -12.48
CA ILE A 32 -17.23 -10.44 -12.32
C ILE A 32 -18.56 -10.85 -12.95
N VAL A 33 -19.62 -10.05 -12.76
CA VAL A 33 -20.99 -10.42 -13.15
C VAL A 33 -21.39 -9.75 -14.46
N ASP A 34 -21.41 -8.42 -14.49
CA ASP A 34 -22.06 -7.69 -15.60
C ASP A 34 -21.27 -7.80 -16.90
N LEU A 35 -19.93 -7.69 -16.86
CA LEU A 35 -19.07 -7.89 -18.02
C LEU A 35 -19.15 -9.31 -18.59
N SER A 36 -19.26 -10.32 -17.71
CA SER A 36 -19.44 -11.71 -18.14
C SER A 36 -20.77 -11.89 -18.86
N LYS A 37 -21.87 -11.33 -18.32
CA LYS A 37 -23.20 -11.37 -18.94
C LYS A 37 -23.21 -10.68 -20.31
N LEU A 38 -22.66 -9.48 -20.39
CA LEU A 38 -22.54 -8.73 -21.65
C LEU A 38 -21.72 -9.49 -22.70
N ALA A 39 -20.67 -10.21 -22.29
CA ALA A 39 -19.86 -11.01 -23.21
C ALA A 39 -20.63 -12.23 -23.76
N ILE A 40 -21.52 -12.83 -22.95
CA ILE A 40 -22.40 -13.92 -23.38
C ILE A 40 -23.44 -13.40 -24.38
N GLU A 41 -24.11 -12.29 -24.05
CA GLU A 41 -25.10 -11.65 -24.92
C GLU A 41 -24.51 -11.28 -26.29
N ASN A 42 -23.28 -10.76 -26.29
CA ASN A 42 -22.57 -10.36 -27.51
C ASN A 42 -21.78 -11.50 -28.17
N ARG A 43 -21.85 -12.75 -27.67
CA ARG A 43 -21.08 -13.91 -28.15
C ARG A 43 -19.56 -13.68 -28.24
N THR A 44 -19.01 -12.89 -27.33
CA THR A 44 -17.56 -12.56 -27.23
C THR A 44 -16.89 -13.15 -25.99
N GLU A 45 -17.57 -14.06 -25.30
CA GLU A 45 -17.10 -14.70 -24.07
C GLU A 45 -15.70 -15.35 -24.20
N SER A 46 -15.43 -16.05 -25.31
CA SER A 46 -14.13 -16.68 -25.58
C SER A 46 -12.99 -15.66 -25.63
N ILE A 47 -13.25 -14.48 -26.20
CA ILE A 47 -12.27 -13.39 -26.31
C ILE A 47 -12.00 -12.80 -24.92
N LEU A 48 -13.05 -12.57 -24.12
CA LEU A 48 -12.90 -12.03 -22.77
C LEU A 48 -12.12 -12.99 -21.87
N LYS A 49 -12.44 -14.28 -21.91
CA LYS A 49 -11.77 -15.33 -21.14
C LYS A 49 -10.33 -15.59 -21.60
N THR A 50 -9.97 -15.23 -22.82
CA THR A 50 -8.58 -15.33 -23.32
C THR A 50 -7.71 -14.15 -22.87
N LYS A 51 -8.31 -13.01 -22.48
CA LYS A 51 -7.57 -11.83 -22.05
C LYS A 51 -6.99 -12.02 -20.65
N SER A 52 -5.68 -12.33 -20.60
CA SER A 52 -4.91 -12.48 -19.36
C SER A 52 -5.07 -11.33 -18.36
N ARG A 53 -5.15 -10.08 -18.84
CA ARG A 53 -5.38 -8.90 -17.99
C ARG A 53 -6.71 -8.95 -17.24
N TYR A 54 -7.78 -9.34 -17.92
CA TYR A 54 -9.12 -9.44 -17.34
C TYR A 54 -9.17 -10.54 -16.28
N LEU A 55 -8.64 -11.73 -16.62
CA LEU A 55 -8.55 -12.84 -15.68
C LEU A 55 -7.76 -12.47 -14.43
N ARG A 56 -6.62 -11.79 -14.59
CA ARG A 56 -5.80 -11.34 -13.46
C ARG A 56 -6.56 -10.40 -12.53
N ILE A 57 -7.29 -9.43 -13.08
CA ILE A 57 -8.10 -8.50 -12.28
C ILE A 57 -9.21 -9.26 -11.55
N CYS A 58 -9.94 -10.15 -12.24
CA CYS A 58 -10.99 -10.94 -11.62
C CYS A 58 -10.47 -11.84 -10.50
N ASN A 59 -9.27 -12.42 -10.68
CA ASN A 59 -8.65 -13.24 -9.65
C ASN A 59 -8.28 -12.39 -8.42
N LEU A 60 -7.67 -11.22 -8.62
CA LEU A 60 -7.36 -10.29 -7.52
C LEU A 60 -8.61 -9.85 -6.78
N LEU A 61 -9.68 -9.51 -7.49
CA LEU A 61 -10.94 -9.06 -6.88
C LEU A 61 -11.66 -10.14 -6.05
N ARG A 62 -11.42 -11.42 -6.34
CA ARG A 62 -11.97 -12.55 -5.57
C ARG A 62 -11.16 -12.85 -4.30
N VAL A 63 -9.93 -12.36 -4.24
CA VAL A 63 -9.01 -12.60 -3.12
C VAL A 63 -9.26 -11.52 -2.07
N LYS A 64 -9.66 -11.95 -0.87
CA LYS A 64 -9.98 -11.05 0.24
C LYS A 64 -8.77 -10.24 0.70
N GLU A 65 -7.60 -10.84 0.60
CA GLU A 65 -6.31 -10.24 0.91
C GLU A 65 -6.08 -9.00 0.05
N THR A 66 -6.54 -8.98 -1.21
CA THR A 66 -6.43 -7.79 -2.06
C THR A 66 -7.21 -6.61 -1.49
N TYR A 67 -8.40 -6.83 -0.92
CA TYR A 67 -9.14 -5.76 -0.26
C TYR A 67 -8.40 -5.25 0.98
N ALA A 68 -7.86 -6.17 1.80
CA ALA A 68 -7.05 -5.80 2.97
C ALA A 68 -5.77 -5.05 2.59
N GLU A 69 -5.08 -5.45 1.52
CA GLU A 69 -3.89 -4.77 1.00
C GLU A 69 -4.19 -3.33 0.58
N ILE A 70 -5.31 -3.09 -0.10
CA ILE A 70 -5.72 -1.74 -0.50
C ILE A 70 -6.02 -0.87 0.74
N GLN A 71 -6.67 -1.43 1.76
CA GLN A 71 -6.90 -0.75 3.03
C GLN A 71 -5.59 -0.43 3.76
N PHE A 72 -4.66 -1.39 3.78
CA PHE A 72 -3.33 -1.22 4.37
C PHE A 72 -2.56 -0.10 3.69
N LEU A 73 -2.52 -0.09 2.35
CA LEU A 73 -1.84 0.94 1.57
C LEU A 73 -2.44 2.33 1.82
N THR A 74 -3.76 2.43 1.94
CA THR A 74 -4.46 3.67 2.29
C THR A 74 -4.10 4.15 3.69
N ASN A 75 -3.90 3.22 4.64
CA ASN A 75 -3.48 3.54 6.00
C ASN A 75 -1.97 3.86 6.11
N ALA A 76 -1.14 3.31 5.23
CA ALA A 76 0.31 3.52 5.22
C ALA A 76 0.71 4.85 4.56
N GLU A 77 -0.12 5.41 3.67
CA GLU A 77 0.26 6.61 2.93
C GLU A 77 0.57 7.85 3.78
N PRO A 78 -0.15 8.17 4.87
CA PRO A 78 0.16 9.35 5.68
C PRO A 78 1.58 9.38 6.23
N LEU A 79 2.27 8.22 6.29
CA LEU A 79 3.69 8.15 6.66
C LEU A 79 4.60 8.86 5.65
N PHE A 80 4.23 8.83 4.38
CA PHE A 80 5.04 9.32 3.28
C PHE A 80 4.67 10.74 2.86
N GLU A 81 3.49 11.23 3.25
CA GLU A 81 2.96 12.52 2.78
C GLU A 81 3.92 13.68 3.05
N SER A 82 4.35 13.86 4.31
CA SER A 82 5.27 14.95 4.69
C SER A 82 6.59 14.89 3.93
N PHE A 83 7.18 13.70 3.85
CA PHE A 83 8.44 13.47 3.14
C PHE A 83 8.29 13.77 1.65
N LEU A 84 7.21 13.27 1.02
CA LEU A 84 6.97 13.46 -0.41
C LEU A 84 6.65 14.90 -0.76
N VAL A 85 5.84 15.59 0.04
CA VAL A 85 5.53 17.02 -0.15
C VAL A 85 6.81 17.84 -0.07
N LEU A 86 7.67 17.56 0.91
CA LEU A 86 8.93 18.28 1.07
C LEU A 86 9.85 18.07 -0.15
N PHE A 87 10.07 16.84 -0.60
CA PHE A 87 10.98 16.53 -1.70
C PHE A 87 10.38 16.69 -3.11
N GLN A 88 9.12 17.11 -3.23
CA GLN A 88 8.52 17.54 -4.50
C GLN A 88 8.79 19.02 -4.82
N ASN A 89 9.33 19.78 -3.86
CA ASN A 89 9.77 21.16 -4.09
C ASN A 89 10.98 21.20 -5.04
N GLN A 90 11.10 22.28 -5.81
CA GLN A 90 12.19 22.46 -6.80
C GLN A 90 13.52 22.92 -6.17
N GLU A 91 13.58 23.06 -4.85
CA GLU A 91 14.73 23.60 -4.13
C GLU A 91 15.76 22.50 -3.79
N PRO A 92 17.05 22.85 -3.64
CA PRO A 92 18.08 21.90 -3.22
C PRO A 92 17.96 21.54 -1.73
N LEU A 93 17.24 20.45 -1.44
CA LEU A 93 16.94 20.00 -0.07
C LEU A 93 17.91 18.94 0.47
N ILE A 94 19.14 18.87 -0.07
CA ILE A 94 20.13 17.86 0.33
C ILE A 94 20.49 17.93 1.83
N HIS A 95 20.46 19.13 2.40
CA HIS A 95 20.84 19.40 3.79
C HIS A 95 19.82 18.81 4.81
N VAL A 96 18.56 18.65 4.42
CA VAL A 96 17.51 18.01 5.23
C VAL A 96 17.24 16.55 4.84
N PHE A 97 17.79 16.08 3.72
CA PHE A 97 17.51 14.73 3.22
C PHE A 97 17.76 13.64 4.25
N TYR A 98 18.91 13.68 4.91
CA TYR A 98 19.26 12.68 5.91
C TYR A 98 18.32 12.68 7.11
N SER A 99 17.98 13.86 7.65
CA SER A 99 17.10 13.96 8.82
C SER A 99 15.69 13.49 8.48
N GLU A 100 15.17 13.87 7.32
CA GLU A 100 13.82 13.50 6.88
C GLU A 100 13.70 12.02 6.52
N ALA A 101 14.73 11.44 5.89
CA ALA A 101 14.78 10.01 5.63
C ALA A 101 14.81 9.19 6.94
N ALA A 102 15.57 9.66 7.95
CA ALA A 102 15.58 9.03 9.26
C ALA A 102 14.22 9.15 9.98
N THR A 103 13.54 10.30 9.87
CA THR A 103 12.18 10.50 10.41
C THR A 103 11.18 9.55 9.74
N LEU A 104 11.19 9.47 8.41
CA LEU A 104 10.33 8.55 7.65
C LEU A 104 10.61 7.09 8.06
N LEU A 105 11.89 6.70 8.14
CA LEU A 105 12.27 5.35 8.53
C LEU A 105 11.77 5.01 9.94
N LYS A 106 11.92 5.93 10.90
CA LYS A 106 11.37 5.74 12.26
C LYS A 106 9.85 5.59 12.25
N ALA A 107 9.14 6.38 11.44
CA ALA A 107 7.68 6.31 11.32
C ALA A 107 7.20 5.00 10.66
N ILE A 108 7.99 4.43 9.74
CA ILE A 108 7.70 3.10 9.17
C ILE A 108 8.01 2.01 10.20
N MET A 109 9.18 2.09 10.86
CA MET A 109 9.61 1.11 11.86
C MET A 109 8.68 1.07 13.07
N SER A 110 8.13 2.20 13.53
CA SER A 110 7.21 2.23 14.66
C SER A 110 5.93 1.42 14.45
N ARG A 111 5.64 0.99 13.21
CA ARG A 111 4.49 0.12 12.91
C ARG A 111 4.74 -1.36 13.23
N PHE A 112 6.00 -1.78 13.29
CA PHE A 112 6.36 -3.19 13.49
C PHE A 112 7.49 -3.43 14.49
N VAL A 113 8.16 -2.38 14.93
CA VAL A 113 9.21 -2.38 15.96
C VAL A 113 8.67 -1.73 17.22
N LYS A 114 9.02 -2.27 18.38
CA LYS A 114 8.64 -1.70 19.68
C LYS A 114 9.11 -0.25 19.80
N PHE A 115 8.24 0.59 20.35
CA PHE A 115 8.47 2.02 20.49
C PHE A 115 9.80 2.36 21.19
N ASP A 116 10.14 1.62 22.26
CA ASP A 116 11.36 1.85 23.02
C ASP A 116 12.63 1.62 22.19
N VAL A 117 12.62 0.66 21.26
CA VAL A 117 13.76 0.38 20.39
C VAL A 117 13.94 1.50 19.37
N VAL A 118 12.85 1.96 18.74
CA VAL A 118 12.90 3.03 17.72
C VAL A 118 13.24 4.38 18.34
N LYS A 119 12.68 4.70 19.51
CA LYS A 119 12.89 5.98 20.20
C LYS A 119 14.32 6.13 20.71
N ASN A 120 14.88 5.07 21.28
CA ASN A 120 16.22 5.10 21.87
C ASN A 120 17.33 4.98 20.81
N CYS A 121 16.99 4.61 19.57
CA CYS A 121 17.95 4.51 18.49
C CYS A 121 18.30 5.89 17.90
N LYS A 122 19.61 6.16 17.84
CA LYS A 122 20.15 7.32 17.10
C LYS A 122 19.94 7.12 15.60
N ASN A 123 19.79 8.21 14.85
CA ASN A 123 19.47 8.16 13.43
C ASN A 123 20.51 7.38 12.60
N ASN A 124 21.79 7.46 12.98
CA ASN A 124 22.88 6.76 12.30
C ASN A 124 22.92 5.25 12.56
N LEU A 125 22.20 4.76 13.56
CA LEU A 125 22.14 3.34 13.96
C LEU A 125 20.81 2.68 13.58
N LEU A 126 19.91 3.39 12.88
CA LEU A 126 18.59 2.86 12.53
C LEU A 126 18.68 1.60 11.67
N LEU A 127 19.72 1.49 10.84
CA LEU A 127 19.97 0.33 9.99
C LEU A 127 20.51 -0.88 10.77
N ASP A 128 21.03 -0.67 11.98
CA ASP A 128 21.59 -1.72 12.83
C ASP A 128 20.53 -2.40 13.70
N ILE A 129 19.29 -1.88 13.69
CA ILE A 129 18.18 -2.52 14.40
C ILE A 129 17.87 -3.86 13.71
N ASP A 130 18.10 -4.95 14.44
CA ASP A 130 17.72 -6.27 13.98
C ASP A 130 16.20 -6.44 14.03
N VAL A 131 15.56 -6.33 12.86
CA VAL A 131 14.11 -6.52 12.65
C VAL A 131 13.70 -7.99 12.61
N LYS A 132 14.66 -8.93 12.63
CA LYS A 132 14.39 -10.37 12.76
C LYS A 132 14.35 -10.81 14.23
N ASN A 133 14.91 -10.00 15.13
CA ASN A 133 14.82 -10.26 16.55
C ASN A 133 13.39 -9.99 17.04
N LYS A 134 12.72 -11.04 17.51
CA LYS A 134 11.36 -10.97 18.08
C LYS A 134 11.30 -10.05 19.30
N ASP A 135 12.39 -9.90 20.04
CA ASP A 135 12.42 -9.00 21.20
C ASP A 135 12.33 -7.53 20.80
N HIS A 136 12.74 -7.18 19.58
CA HIS A 136 12.66 -5.82 19.06
C HIS A 136 11.32 -5.54 18.37
N CYS A 137 10.68 -6.57 17.81
CA CYS A 137 9.48 -6.43 16.99
C CYS A 137 8.19 -6.54 17.82
N LEU A 138 7.13 -5.94 17.29
CA LEU A 138 5.77 -6.07 17.82
C LEU A 138 5.21 -7.46 17.48
N ASP A 139 4.38 -7.98 18.38
CA ASP A 139 3.61 -9.20 18.11
C ASP A 139 2.54 -8.92 17.04
N VAL A 140 2.10 -9.96 16.33
CA VAL A 140 1.12 -9.88 15.23
C VAL A 140 -0.17 -9.15 15.63
N GLU A 141 -0.60 -9.32 16.87
CA GLU A 141 -1.78 -8.66 17.44
C GLU A 141 -1.59 -7.15 17.63
N THR A 142 -0.37 -6.72 17.91
CA THR A 142 0.00 -5.32 18.20
C THR A 142 0.57 -4.56 17.00
N LEU A 143 0.84 -5.23 15.88
CA LEU A 143 1.29 -4.59 14.64
C LEU A 143 0.34 -3.47 14.19
N GLU A 144 0.87 -2.32 13.81
CA GLU A 144 0.06 -1.22 13.27
C GLU A 144 -0.16 -1.41 11.76
N VAL A 145 -1.22 -2.12 11.41
CA VAL A 145 -1.66 -2.38 10.03
C VAL A 145 -2.89 -1.56 9.62
N GLY A 146 -3.43 -0.75 10.54
CA GLY A 146 -4.70 -0.05 10.39
C GLY A 146 -5.91 -0.89 10.82
N GLY A 147 -6.86 -0.24 11.50
CA GLY A 147 -8.05 -0.89 12.05
C GLY A 147 -8.96 -1.53 11.00
N HIS A 148 -9.09 -0.92 9.82
CA HIS A 148 -9.86 -1.49 8.71
C HIS A 148 -9.23 -2.77 8.15
N THR A 149 -7.92 -2.73 7.90
CA THR A 149 -7.13 -3.89 7.44
C THR A 149 -7.27 -5.05 8.42
N ARG A 150 -7.09 -4.79 9.73
CA ARG A 150 -7.18 -5.83 10.76
C ARG A 150 -8.57 -6.47 10.80
N LYS A 151 -9.63 -5.65 10.76
CA LYS A 151 -11.02 -6.15 10.70
C LYS A 151 -11.26 -7.05 9.49
N THR A 152 -10.76 -6.65 8.32
CA THR A 152 -10.88 -7.46 7.10
C THR A 152 -10.15 -8.79 7.26
N LEU A 153 -8.91 -8.79 7.73
CA LEU A 153 -8.12 -10.02 7.92
C LEU A 153 -8.71 -10.96 8.99
N SER A 154 -9.33 -10.40 10.04
CA SER A 154 -9.94 -11.17 11.13
C SER A 154 -11.37 -11.66 10.83
N SER A 155 -12.06 -11.11 9.83
CA SER A 155 -13.32 -11.68 9.35
C SER A 155 -13.07 -13.12 8.88
N PRO A 156 -14.02 -14.05 8.97
CA PRO A 156 -13.99 -15.27 8.17
C PRO A 156 -14.09 -14.95 6.66
#